data_AF-R6KNS8-F1
#
_entry.id   AF-R6KNS8-F1
#
_cell.length_a   1.000
_cell.length_b   1.000
_cell.length_c   1.000
_cell.angle_alpha   90.00
_cell.angle_beta   90.00
_cell.angle_gamma   90.00
#
_symmetry.space_group_name_H-M   'P 1'
#
loop_
_entity.id
_entity.type
_entity.pdbx_description
1 polymer ?
#
loop_
_entity_poly.entity_id
_entity_poly.type
_entity_poly.pdbx_seq_one_letter_code
_entity_poly.pdbx_strand_id
1 'polypeptide(L)'
;MGPTAIDIEDKEATATTREGLDELIAKAGMNVKDLPMRQVITSFAGLRAHEDHHEFIIKELEDAPGFVDCAGIESPGLTSCPAIGRMVAGILKEKLGLEPNPQFNGSRKGILDPDTLTKEEQAELIKQNPAYGNIICRCEMVTEGEILDAIHRPLGARSLDGIKRRTRAGMGRCQAGFCTPRSMELLHRELGLPMTEITKAGGDSKLVVGTNKDRI
;
A
#
# COMPACT_ATOMS: atom_id res chain seq x y z
N MET A 1 2.65 5.46 16.79
CA MET A 1 2.92 4.65 18.00
C MET A 1 2.48 3.23 17.72
N GLY A 2 3.22 2.25 18.19
CA GLY A 2 3.04 0.85 17.85
C GLY A 2 4.37 0.12 17.82
N PRO A 3 4.37 -1.19 17.55
CA PRO A 3 3.19 -2.06 17.45
C PRO A 3 2.79 -2.66 18.82
N THR A 4 1.62 -3.29 18.88
CA THR A 4 1.34 -4.37 19.84
C THR A 4 1.79 -5.72 19.26
N ALA A 5 1.96 -6.71 20.12
CA ALA A 5 2.27 -8.09 19.74
C ALA A 5 1.46 -9.02 20.65
N ILE A 6 0.44 -9.64 20.07
CA ILE A 6 -0.45 -10.60 20.73
C ILE A 6 -0.69 -11.77 19.78
N ASP A 7 -0.69 -12.98 20.32
CA ASP A 7 -1.06 -14.18 19.59
C ASP A 7 -2.58 -14.30 19.54
N ILE A 8 -3.11 -14.60 18.36
CA ILE A 8 -4.54 -14.73 18.12
C ILE A 8 -4.83 -15.90 17.18
N GLU A 9 -5.94 -16.59 17.41
CA GLU A 9 -6.34 -17.75 16.59
C GLU A 9 -7.11 -17.34 15.34
N ASP A 10 -7.84 -16.22 15.39
CA ASP A 10 -8.63 -15.72 14.27
C ASP A 10 -7.74 -15.08 13.18
N LYS A 11 -7.65 -15.76 12.04
CA LYS A 11 -6.85 -15.35 10.88
C LYS A 11 -7.45 -14.19 10.09
N GLU A 12 -8.65 -13.73 10.45
CA GLU A 12 -9.32 -12.58 9.84
C GLU A 12 -9.39 -11.38 10.80
N ALA A 13 -8.86 -11.50 12.02
CA ALA A 13 -8.90 -10.45 13.04
C ALA A 13 -7.92 -9.30 12.74
N THR A 14 -8.30 -8.42 11.81
CA THR A 14 -7.52 -7.24 11.40
C THR A 14 -8.04 -5.92 11.98
N ALA A 15 -8.87 -5.98 13.02
CA ALA A 15 -9.42 -4.79 13.69
C ALA A 15 -8.47 -4.27 14.78
N THR A 16 -8.51 -2.96 15.05
CA THR A 16 -7.89 -2.40 16.25
C THR A 16 -8.83 -2.55 17.45
N THR A 17 -8.26 -2.89 18.61
CA THR A 17 -9.03 -3.13 19.86
C THR A 17 -8.81 -2.00 20.85
N ARG A 18 -9.77 -1.78 21.77
CA ARG A 18 -9.64 -0.80 22.85
C ARG A 18 -8.45 -1.16 23.73
N GLU A 19 -8.36 -2.43 24.08
CA GLU A 19 -7.34 -3.03 24.93
C GLU A 19 -5.95 -2.82 24.35
N GLY A 20 -5.77 -3.09 23.04
CA GLY A 20 -4.50 -2.87 22.35
C GLY A 20 -4.11 -1.39 22.26
N LEU A 21 -5.08 -0.49 22.07
CA LEU A 21 -4.83 0.95 22.10
C LEU A 21 -4.42 1.43 23.50
N ASP A 22 -5.10 0.95 24.55
CA ASP A 22 -4.80 1.32 25.93
C ASP A 22 -3.40 0.83 26.36
N GLU A 23 -3.02 -0.38 25.95
CA GLU A 23 -1.66 -0.91 26.15
C GLU A 23 -0.59 -0.02 25.50
N LEU A 24 -0.82 0.41 24.24
CA LEU A 24 0.09 1.30 23.54
C LEU A 24 0.24 2.66 24.23
N ILE A 25 -0.86 3.24 24.71
CA ILE A 25 -0.87 4.51 25.43
C ILE A 25 -0.08 4.38 26.73
N ALA A 26 -0.32 3.32 27.50
CA ALA A 26 0.37 3.08 28.76
C ALA A 26 1.88 2.93 28.55
N LYS A 27 2.31 2.08 27.61
CA LYS A 27 3.73 1.85 27.31
C LYS A 27 4.42 3.11 26.78
N ALA A 28 3.79 3.85 25.87
CA ALA A 28 4.34 5.10 25.35
C ALA A 28 4.44 6.18 26.45
N GLY A 29 3.46 6.23 27.34
CA GLY A 29 3.40 7.17 28.47
C GLY A 29 4.53 7.02 29.48
N MET A 30 5.19 5.86 29.53
CA MET A 30 6.37 5.64 30.38
C MET A 30 7.56 6.52 29.98
N ASN A 31 7.65 6.88 28.70
CA ASN A 31 8.79 7.63 28.15
C ASN A 31 8.40 9.04 27.67
N VAL A 32 7.15 9.24 27.29
CA VAL A 32 6.66 10.51 26.73
C VAL A 32 5.46 11.00 27.53
N LYS A 33 5.62 12.16 28.16
CA LYS A 33 4.52 12.84 28.86
C LYS A 33 3.56 13.48 27.87
N ASP A 34 2.30 13.64 28.27
CA ASP A 34 1.28 14.41 27.56
C ASP A 34 1.05 13.97 26.10
N LEU A 35 0.96 12.66 25.87
CA LEU A 35 0.68 12.09 24.54
C LEU A 35 -0.63 12.68 23.96
N PRO A 36 -0.58 13.32 22.77
CA PRO A 36 -1.72 14.04 22.22
C PRO A 36 -2.70 13.08 21.53
N MET A 37 -3.35 12.18 22.28
CA MET A 37 -4.24 11.14 21.75
C MET A 37 -5.40 11.68 20.91
N ARG A 38 -5.83 12.91 21.18
CA ARG A 38 -6.85 13.61 20.37
C ARG A 38 -6.40 13.96 18.95
N GLN A 39 -5.10 13.83 18.64
CA GLN A 39 -4.53 14.08 17.32
C GLN A 39 -4.33 12.80 16.50
N VAL A 40 -4.74 11.63 16.99
CA VAL A 40 -4.69 10.39 16.20
C VAL A 40 -5.67 10.51 15.03
N ILE A 41 -5.15 10.42 13.81
CA ILE A 41 -5.95 10.54 12.57
C ILE A 41 -6.32 9.19 11.97
N THR A 42 -5.65 8.10 12.36
CA THR A 42 -5.88 6.75 11.84
C THR A 42 -5.30 5.71 12.80
N SER A 43 -5.84 4.50 12.73
CA SER A 43 -5.32 3.31 13.42
C SER A 43 -5.51 2.10 12.52
N PHE A 44 -4.60 1.15 12.57
CA PHE A 44 -4.67 -0.09 11.78
C PHE A 44 -4.08 -1.24 12.57
N ALA A 45 -4.50 -2.45 12.23
CA ALA A 45 -3.92 -3.69 12.70
C ALA A 45 -3.53 -4.54 11.47
N GLY A 46 -2.64 -5.49 11.70
CA GLY A 46 -2.20 -6.44 10.69
C GLY A 46 -1.75 -7.72 11.36
N LEU A 47 -1.95 -8.84 10.67
CA LEU A 47 -1.58 -10.16 11.13
C LEU A 47 -0.17 -10.50 10.65
N ARG A 48 0.62 -11.13 11.52
CA ARG A 48 1.93 -11.68 11.17
C ARG A 48 1.78 -13.18 11.06
N ALA A 49 2.28 -13.76 9.97
CA ALA A 49 2.38 -15.21 9.84
C ALA A 49 3.56 -15.67 10.70
N HIS A 50 3.28 -15.99 11.96
CA HIS A 50 4.24 -16.45 12.94
C HIS A 50 4.18 -17.98 13.05
N GLU A 51 5.33 -18.65 13.15
CA GLU A 51 5.43 -20.06 13.46
C GLU A 51 6.29 -20.29 14.72
N ASP A 52 6.09 -21.42 15.39
CA ASP A 52 6.56 -21.66 16.77
C ASP A 52 8.09 -21.56 16.98
N HIS A 53 8.88 -21.57 15.90
CA HIS A 53 10.34 -21.59 15.96
C HIS A 53 11.01 -20.25 15.63
N HIS A 54 10.24 -19.21 15.31
CA HIS A 54 10.73 -17.91 14.86
C HIS A 54 11.72 -17.96 13.67
N GLU A 55 11.61 -18.97 12.81
CA GLU A 55 12.39 -19.22 11.62
C GLU A 55 11.55 -19.23 10.34
N PHE A 56 12.04 -18.56 9.31
CA PHE A 56 11.39 -18.60 8.00
C PHE A 56 11.56 -19.97 7.36
N ILE A 57 10.45 -20.56 6.94
CA ILE A 57 10.43 -21.82 6.21
C ILE A 57 10.48 -21.47 4.71
N ILE A 58 11.66 -21.63 4.11
CA ILE A 58 11.90 -21.37 2.68
C ILE A 58 12.53 -22.61 2.05
N LYS A 59 11.69 -23.58 1.66
CA LYS A 59 12.16 -24.87 1.13
C LYS A 59 11.10 -25.54 0.27
N GLU A 60 11.51 -26.49 -0.55
CA GLU A 60 10.55 -27.45 -1.11
C GLU A 60 10.11 -28.43 -0.02
N LEU A 61 8.83 -28.79 -0.02
CA LEU A 61 8.29 -29.79 0.89
C LEU A 61 8.63 -31.20 0.38
N GLU A 62 9.12 -32.06 1.28
CA GLU A 62 9.53 -33.44 0.96
C GLU A 62 8.35 -34.30 0.47
N ASP A 63 7.15 -34.03 0.98
CA ASP A 63 5.90 -34.72 0.66
C ASP A 63 5.10 -34.06 -0.48
N ALA A 64 5.55 -32.91 -0.98
CA ALA A 64 4.95 -32.22 -2.13
C ALA A 64 6.00 -31.71 -3.13
N PRO A 65 6.59 -32.62 -3.96
CA PRO A 65 7.56 -32.23 -4.98
C PRO A 65 7.02 -31.17 -5.94
N GLY A 66 7.82 -30.15 -6.21
CA GLY A 66 7.47 -28.98 -7.02
C GLY A 66 6.82 -27.83 -6.24
N PHE A 67 6.50 -28.02 -4.96
CA PHE A 67 5.93 -26.99 -4.11
C PHE A 67 7.00 -26.39 -3.19
N VAL A 68 7.36 -25.13 -3.43
CA VAL A 68 8.27 -24.35 -2.57
C VAL A 68 7.46 -23.50 -1.62
N ASP A 69 7.61 -23.76 -0.33
CA ASP A 69 6.95 -23.02 0.73
C ASP A 69 7.78 -21.80 1.16
N CYS A 70 7.09 -20.72 1.51
CA CYS A 70 7.60 -19.47 2.07
C CYS A 70 6.72 -19.10 3.26
N ALA A 71 6.82 -19.87 4.34
CA ALA A 71 5.98 -19.75 5.54
C ALA A 71 6.74 -19.11 6.71
N GLY A 72 5.99 -18.65 7.73
CA GLY A 72 6.56 -18.02 8.92
C GLY A 72 7.18 -16.64 8.66
N ILE A 73 6.85 -15.98 7.53
CA ILE A 73 7.46 -14.71 7.14
C ILE A 73 6.92 -13.55 8.00
N GLU A 74 7.38 -13.48 9.24
CA GLU A 74 7.09 -12.41 10.19
C GLU A 74 8.13 -11.28 10.13
N SER A 75 8.58 -10.73 11.26
CA SER A 75 9.72 -9.79 11.27
C SER A 75 11.03 -10.59 11.21
N PRO A 76 12.00 -10.29 10.32
CA PRO A 76 12.16 -9.12 9.44
C PRO A 76 11.80 -9.37 7.95
N GLY A 77 10.64 -9.99 7.67
CA GLY A 77 10.24 -10.50 6.36
C GLY A 77 10.21 -9.45 5.24
N LEU A 78 9.71 -8.25 5.50
CA LEU A 78 9.69 -7.18 4.49
C LEU A 78 11.11 -6.75 4.09
N THR A 79 12.00 -6.57 5.07
CA THR A 79 13.40 -6.16 4.84
C THR A 79 14.20 -7.26 4.14
N SER A 80 13.89 -8.52 4.41
CA SER A 80 14.57 -9.69 3.85
C SER A 80 13.94 -10.21 2.55
N CYS A 81 12.84 -9.62 2.06
CA CYS A 81 12.13 -10.11 0.88
C CYS A 81 13.00 -10.31 -0.37
N PRO A 82 14.03 -9.45 -0.67
CA PRO A 82 14.91 -9.70 -1.81
C PRO A 82 15.81 -10.93 -1.61
N ALA A 83 16.22 -11.21 -0.38
CA ALA A 83 17.01 -12.40 -0.04
C ALA A 83 16.16 -13.67 -0.16
N ILE A 84 14.92 -13.64 0.37
CA ILE A 84 13.94 -14.72 0.21
C ILE A 84 13.74 -15.04 -1.27
N GLY A 85 13.52 -14.01 -2.11
CA GLY A 85 13.38 -14.19 -3.56
C GLY A 85 14.58 -14.85 -4.22
N ARG A 86 15.81 -14.52 -3.80
CA ARG A 86 17.03 -15.18 -4.30
C ARG A 86 17.14 -16.63 -3.85
N MET A 87 16.74 -16.94 -2.61
CA MET A 87 16.73 -18.32 -2.11
C MET A 87 15.76 -19.19 -2.93
N VAL A 88 14.53 -18.72 -3.14
CA VAL A 88 13.53 -19.42 -3.96
C VAL A 88 14.01 -19.60 -5.40
N ALA A 89 14.61 -18.56 -6.00
CA ALA A 89 15.20 -18.67 -7.34
C ALA A 89 16.33 -19.70 -7.40
N GLY A 90 17.15 -19.82 -6.35
CA GLY A 90 18.19 -20.85 -6.22
C GLY A 90 17.62 -22.26 -6.20
N ILE A 91 16.57 -22.49 -5.39
CA ILE A 91 15.86 -23.78 -5.33
C ILE A 91 15.34 -24.18 -6.72
N LEU A 92 14.71 -23.23 -7.43
CA LEU A 92 14.20 -23.49 -8.79
C LEU A 92 15.31 -23.72 -9.81
N LYS A 93 16.43 -23.00 -9.68
CA LYS A 93 17.59 -23.15 -10.56
C LYS A 93 18.11 -24.59 -10.54
N GLU A 94 18.35 -25.13 -9.35
CA GLU A 94 18.86 -26.48 -9.16
C GLU A 94 17.88 -27.54 -9.67
N LYS A 95 16.59 -27.35 -9.40
CA LYS A 95 15.56 -28.34 -9.74
C LYS A 95 15.19 -28.41 -11.21
N LEU A 96 15.13 -27.27 -11.87
CA LEU A 96 14.70 -27.18 -13.26
C LEU A 96 15.89 -27.06 -14.22
N GLY A 97 17.12 -27.07 -13.72
CA GLY A 97 18.32 -26.87 -14.53
C GLY A 97 18.32 -25.53 -15.24
N LEU A 98 17.87 -24.47 -14.55
CA LEU A 98 17.74 -23.14 -15.15
C LEU A 98 19.11 -22.49 -15.30
N GLU A 99 19.34 -21.87 -16.46
CA GLU A 99 20.52 -21.06 -16.70
C GLU A 99 20.18 -19.57 -16.66
N PRO A 100 21.09 -18.70 -16.19
CA PRO A 100 20.89 -17.26 -16.24
C PRO A 100 20.58 -16.79 -17.66
N ASN A 101 19.54 -15.98 -17.83
CA ASN A 101 19.22 -15.37 -19.11
C ASN A 101 20.08 -14.11 -19.34
N PRO A 102 21.03 -14.10 -20.29
CA PRO A 102 21.89 -12.95 -20.53
C PRO A 102 21.14 -11.72 -21.10
N GLN A 103 19.91 -11.90 -21.58
CA GLN A 103 19.04 -10.82 -22.06
C GLN A 103 18.13 -10.24 -20.95
N PHE A 104 18.22 -10.73 -19.71
CA PHE A 104 17.36 -10.23 -18.62
C PHE A 104 17.68 -8.76 -18.29
N ASN A 105 16.67 -7.91 -18.38
CA ASN A 105 16.75 -6.53 -17.91
C ASN A 105 16.14 -6.43 -16.50
N GLY A 106 17.00 -6.36 -15.48
CA GLY A 106 16.60 -6.17 -14.08
C GLY A 106 16.36 -4.71 -13.68
N SER A 107 16.47 -3.76 -14.60
CA SER A 107 16.25 -2.35 -14.29
C SER A 107 14.77 -2.01 -14.30
N ARG A 108 14.34 -1.24 -13.30
CA ARG A 108 13.00 -0.66 -13.23
C ARG A 108 13.12 0.85 -13.18
N LYS A 109 12.37 1.54 -14.04
CA LYS A 109 12.25 3.00 -13.95
C LYS A 109 11.68 3.36 -12.57
N GLY A 110 12.39 4.22 -11.85
CA GLY A 110 11.96 4.75 -10.56
C GLY A 110 10.64 5.51 -10.66
N ILE A 111 9.98 5.65 -9.52
CA ILE A 111 8.81 6.52 -9.37
C ILE A 111 9.33 7.92 -9.11
N LEU A 112 8.90 8.91 -9.90
CA LEU A 112 9.20 10.32 -9.63
C LEU A 112 8.60 10.71 -8.28
N ASP A 113 9.40 11.34 -7.43
CA ASP A 113 8.98 11.92 -6.16
C ASP A 113 9.11 13.46 -6.28
N PRO A 114 7.99 14.19 -6.48
CA PRO A 114 8.03 15.64 -6.63
C PRO A 114 8.62 16.39 -5.42
N ASP A 115 8.55 15.82 -4.21
CA ASP A 115 9.07 16.45 -3.00
C ASP A 115 10.61 16.50 -2.97
N THR A 116 11.26 15.69 -3.81
CA THR A 116 12.73 15.67 -3.94
C THR A 116 13.26 16.67 -4.96
N LEU A 117 12.38 17.33 -5.73
CA LEU A 117 12.77 18.26 -6.78
C LEU A 117 13.09 19.65 -6.23
N THR A 118 14.05 20.32 -6.87
CA THR A 118 14.24 21.77 -6.71
C THR A 118 13.04 22.54 -7.27
N LYS A 119 12.94 23.83 -6.91
CA LYS A 119 11.86 24.69 -7.41
C LYS A 119 11.91 24.85 -8.93
N GLU A 120 13.12 24.94 -9.47
CA GLU A 120 13.37 25.07 -10.90
C GLU A 120 12.95 23.80 -11.65
N GLU A 121 13.32 22.62 -11.13
CA GLU A 121 12.89 21.32 -11.69
C GLU A 121 11.38 21.12 -11.59
N GLN A 122 10.77 21.53 -10.47
CA GLN A 122 9.32 21.47 -10.29
C GLN A 122 8.60 22.39 -11.29
N ALA A 123 9.10 23.62 -11.49
CA ALA A 123 8.54 24.54 -12.47
C ALA A 123 8.62 24.00 -13.90
N GLU A 124 9.76 23.38 -14.26
CA GLU A 124 9.94 22.74 -15.56
C GLU A 124 9.04 21.51 -15.72
N LEU A 125 8.89 20.68 -14.67
CA LEU A 125 7.96 19.56 -14.67
C LEU A 125 6.52 20.02 -14.91
N ILE A 126 6.08 21.08 -14.23
CA ILE A 126 4.74 21.66 -14.40
C ILE A 126 4.57 22.20 -15.83
N LYS A 127 5.61 22.82 -16.39
CA LYS A 127 5.57 23.33 -17.76
C LYS A 127 5.44 22.19 -18.78
N GLN A 128 6.13 21.08 -18.57
CA GLN A 128 6.05 19.90 -19.44
C GLN A 128 4.74 19.13 -19.25
N ASN A 129 4.28 19.01 -18.01
CA ASN A 129 3.04 18.34 -17.65
C ASN A 129 2.27 19.16 -16.58
N PRO A 130 1.31 20.00 -17.01
CA PRO A 130 0.54 20.86 -16.12
C PRO A 130 -0.22 20.13 -15.01
N ALA A 131 -0.48 18.82 -15.15
CA ALA A 131 -1.13 18.03 -14.10
C ALA A 131 -0.32 17.98 -12.79
N TYR A 132 1.02 18.11 -12.87
CA TYR A 132 1.86 18.23 -11.68
C TYR A 132 1.74 19.58 -10.96
N GLY A 133 1.07 20.57 -11.57
CA GLY A 133 0.76 21.85 -10.93
C GLY A 133 -0.56 21.86 -10.16
N ASN A 134 -1.39 20.84 -10.31
CA ASN A 134 -2.73 20.78 -9.72
C ASN A 134 -2.74 19.88 -8.49
N ILE A 135 -2.88 20.45 -7.28
CA ILE A 135 -2.90 19.68 -6.03
C ILE A 135 -4.28 19.06 -5.79
N ILE A 136 -4.34 17.73 -5.75
CA ILE A 136 -5.56 16.96 -5.46
C ILE A 136 -5.67 16.63 -3.97
N CYS A 137 -4.59 16.21 -3.32
CA CYS A 137 -4.58 15.93 -1.88
C CYS A 137 -3.75 16.96 -1.12
N ARG A 138 -4.40 18.00 -0.60
CA ARG A 138 -3.72 19.06 0.18
C ARG A 138 -3.03 18.58 1.46
N CYS A 139 -3.50 17.48 2.07
CA CYS A 139 -2.88 16.98 3.30
C CYS A 139 -1.53 16.33 3.08
N GLU A 140 -1.34 15.70 1.91
CA GLU A 140 -0.14 14.95 1.54
C GLU A 140 0.58 15.59 0.34
N MET A 141 0.15 16.79 -0.05
CA MET A 141 0.65 17.55 -1.21
C MET A 141 0.67 16.80 -2.55
N VAL A 142 -0.21 15.80 -2.71
CA VAL A 142 -0.26 14.98 -3.93
C VAL A 142 -0.93 15.72 -5.08
N THR A 143 -0.25 15.75 -6.22
CA THR A 143 -0.68 16.36 -7.48
C THR A 143 -1.60 15.45 -8.31
N GLU A 144 -2.33 16.02 -9.27
CA GLU A 144 -3.06 15.26 -10.29
C GLU A 144 -2.09 14.39 -11.08
N GLY A 145 -0.93 14.93 -11.45
CA GLY A 145 0.13 14.24 -12.17
C GLY A 145 0.54 12.92 -11.51
N GLU A 146 0.79 12.92 -10.20
CA GLU A 146 1.12 11.70 -9.46
C GLU A 146 0.00 10.66 -9.44
N ILE A 147 -1.26 11.10 -9.38
CA ILE A 147 -2.42 10.19 -9.42
C ILE A 147 -2.55 9.57 -10.81
N LEU A 148 -2.39 10.35 -11.87
CA LEU A 148 -2.40 9.85 -13.26
C LEU A 148 -1.29 8.85 -13.50
N ASP A 149 -0.07 9.19 -13.06
CA ASP A 149 1.07 8.30 -13.06
C ASP A 149 0.75 6.97 -12.36
N ALA A 150 0.14 7.02 -11.18
CA ALA A 150 -0.25 5.83 -10.43
C ALA A 150 -1.28 4.98 -11.18
N ILE A 151 -2.21 5.60 -11.94
CA ILE A 151 -3.24 4.92 -12.73
C ILE A 151 -2.64 4.27 -13.98
N HIS A 152 -1.74 4.95 -14.71
CA HIS A 152 -1.24 4.50 -16.02
C HIS A 152 -0.08 3.51 -15.96
N ARG A 153 0.61 3.38 -14.82
CA ARG A 153 1.70 2.40 -14.65
C ARG A 153 1.22 0.94 -14.88
N PRO A 154 2.14 0.00 -15.22
CA PRO A 154 1.81 -1.43 -15.25
C PRO A 154 1.21 -1.88 -13.93
N LEU A 155 0.08 -2.60 -13.99
CA LEU A 155 -0.74 -2.93 -12.81
C LEU A 155 -1.09 -1.68 -11.97
N GLY A 156 -1.47 -0.60 -12.64
CA GLY A 156 -1.74 0.70 -12.04
C GLY A 156 -2.93 0.71 -11.08
N ALA A 157 -3.17 1.85 -10.45
CA ALA A 157 -4.28 2.05 -9.53
C ALA A 157 -5.63 1.84 -10.24
N ARG A 158 -6.51 1.05 -9.61
CA ARG A 158 -7.88 0.76 -10.10
C ARG A 158 -8.97 1.05 -9.05
N SER A 159 -8.58 1.55 -7.89
CA SER A 159 -9.44 1.88 -6.76
C SER A 159 -8.82 3.03 -5.97
N LEU A 160 -9.59 3.64 -5.08
CA LEU A 160 -9.09 4.74 -4.25
C LEU A 160 -7.95 4.31 -3.33
N ASP A 161 -8.03 3.13 -2.71
CA ASP A 161 -6.93 2.60 -1.92
C ASP A 161 -5.76 2.15 -2.82
N GLY A 162 -6.01 1.87 -4.11
CA GLY A 162 -4.98 1.68 -5.12
C GLY A 162 -4.16 2.96 -5.38
N ILE A 163 -4.83 4.11 -5.45
CA ILE A 163 -4.20 5.45 -5.50
C ILE A 163 -3.48 5.72 -4.17
N LYS A 164 -4.18 5.58 -3.04
CA LYS A 164 -3.66 5.83 -1.69
C LYS A 164 -2.34 5.10 -1.42
N ARG A 165 -2.26 3.80 -1.73
CA ARG A 165 -1.03 3.01 -1.50
C ARG A 165 0.14 3.41 -2.40
N ARG A 166 -0.12 4.05 -3.55
CA ARG A 166 0.90 4.45 -4.54
C ARG A 166 1.34 5.90 -4.40
N THR A 167 0.47 6.79 -3.94
CA THR A 167 0.72 8.24 -3.89
C THR A 167 0.51 8.87 -2.52
N ARG A 168 -0.02 8.12 -1.55
CA ARG A 168 -0.48 8.61 -0.24
C ARG A 168 -1.73 9.51 -0.28
N ALA A 169 -2.32 9.78 -1.43
CA ALA A 169 -3.56 10.57 -1.49
C ALA A 169 -4.66 9.94 -0.63
N GLY A 170 -5.15 10.72 0.35
CA GLY A 170 -6.13 10.27 1.32
C GLY A 170 -5.56 9.63 2.61
N MET A 171 -4.24 9.62 2.81
CA MET A 171 -3.60 9.18 4.05
C MET A 171 -3.44 10.29 5.10
N GLY A 172 -3.55 11.56 4.70
CA GLY A 172 -3.35 12.69 5.60
C GLY A 172 -4.52 12.97 6.54
N ARG A 173 -4.45 14.09 7.28
CA ARG A 173 -5.37 14.43 8.38
C ARG A 173 -6.86 14.28 8.06
N CYS A 174 -7.28 14.60 6.83
CA CYS A 174 -8.69 14.50 6.43
C CYS A 174 -9.17 13.06 6.09
N GLN A 175 -8.28 12.07 6.08
CA GLN A 175 -8.58 10.66 5.74
C GLN A 175 -9.44 10.52 4.47
N ALA A 176 -9.00 11.19 3.39
CA ALA A 176 -9.67 11.24 2.09
C ALA A 176 -11.01 12.00 2.04
N GLY A 177 -11.37 12.75 3.08
CA GLY A 177 -12.63 13.53 3.11
C GLY A 177 -12.79 14.58 2.01
N PHE A 178 -11.70 15.07 1.42
CA PHE A 178 -11.74 16.09 0.37
C PHE A 178 -11.27 15.61 -1.01
N CYS A 179 -10.23 14.78 -1.07
CA CYS A 179 -9.65 14.36 -2.35
C CYS A 179 -10.38 13.20 -3.01
N THR A 180 -11.31 12.53 -2.31
CA THR A 180 -12.05 11.37 -2.84
C THR A 180 -12.82 11.69 -4.12
N PRO A 181 -13.71 12.72 -4.17
CA PRO A 181 -14.48 13.00 -5.39
C PRO A 181 -13.59 13.25 -6.61
N ARG A 182 -12.53 14.04 -6.44
CA ARG A 182 -11.54 14.29 -7.51
C ARG A 182 -10.80 13.02 -7.94
N SER A 183 -10.37 12.20 -6.99
CA SER A 183 -9.70 10.93 -7.31
C SER A 183 -10.63 9.96 -8.06
N MET A 184 -11.92 9.97 -7.74
CA MET A 184 -12.94 9.22 -8.48
C MET A 184 -13.13 9.77 -9.89
N GLU A 185 -13.23 11.09 -10.07
CA GLU A 185 -13.30 11.71 -11.40
C GLU A 185 -12.11 11.31 -12.29
N LEU A 186 -10.90 11.26 -11.72
CA LEU A 186 -9.70 10.80 -12.43
C LEU A 186 -9.79 9.32 -12.79
N LEU A 187 -10.18 8.44 -11.87
CA LEU A 187 -10.39 7.02 -12.20
C LEU A 187 -11.46 6.82 -13.27
N HIS A 188 -12.57 7.55 -13.20
CA HIS A 188 -13.63 7.53 -14.19
C HIS A 188 -13.09 7.92 -15.58
N ARG A 189 -12.40 9.07 -15.65
CA ARG A 189 -11.84 9.61 -16.88
C ARG A 189 -10.80 8.69 -17.50
N GLU A 190 -9.86 8.20 -16.71
CA GLU A 190 -8.68 7.46 -17.20
C GLU A 190 -8.96 5.98 -17.47
N LEU A 191 -9.95 5.38 -16.78
CA LEU A 191 -10.28 3.96 -16.94
C LEU A 191 -11.58 3.73 -17.71
N GLY A 192 -12.34 4.78 -18.04
CA GLY A 192 -13.66 4.67 -18.67
C GLY A 192 -14.70 3.97 -17.79
N LEU A 193 -14.45 3.84 -16.49
CA LEU A 193 -15.36 3.18 -15.56
C LEU A 193 -16.45 4.16 -15.13
N PRO A 194 -17.74 3.80 -15.13
CA PRO A 194 -18.77 4.67 -14.58
C PRO A 194 -18.51 4.95 -13.09
N MET A 195 -18.89 6.14 -12.61
CA MET A 195 -18.67 6.55 -11.21
C MET A 195 -19.21 5.56 -10.17
N THR A 196 -20.28 4.82 -10.51
CA THR A 196 -20.90 3.79 -9.67
C THR A 196 -20.05 2.52 -9.51
N GLU A 197 -19.11 2.27 -10.43
CA GLU A 197 -18.22 1.10 -10.38
C GLU A 197 -16.86 1.43 -9.74
N ILE A 198 -16.64 2.67 -9.33
CA ILE A 198 -15.43 3.04 -8.61
C ILE A 198 -15.53 2.55 -7.16
N THR A 199 -14.51 1.80 -6.76
CA THR A 199 -14.46 1.15 -5.44
C THR A 199 -13.39 1.78 -4.54
N LYS A 200 -13.59 1.64 -3.23
CA LYS A 200 -12.58 2.00 -2.23
C LYS A 200 -11.38 1.06 -2.31
N ALA A 201 -11.60 -0.25 -2.25
CA ALA A 201 -10.54 -1.26 -2.14
C ALA A 201 -10.64 -2.41 -3.15
N GLY A 202 -11.54 -2.33 -4.14
CA GLY A 202 -11.92 -3.45 -5.02
C GLY A 202 -13.20 -4.16 -4.54
N GLY A 203 -13.62 -5.18 -5.28
CA GLY A 203 -14.83 -5.96 -4.96
C GLY A 203 -16.08 -5.09 -4.79
N ASP A 204 -16.86 -5.37 -3.74
CA ASP A 204 -18.14 -4.70 -3.49
C ASP A 204 -18.03 -3.37 -2.74
N SER A 205 -16.82 -2.81 -2.60
CA SER A 205 -16.59 -1.56 -1.84
C SER A 205 -16.96 -0.29 -2.63
N LYS A 206 -18.13 -0.29 -3.27
CA LYS A 206 -18.67 0.83 -4.06
C LYS A 206 -19.03 2.01 -3.15
N LEU A 207 -18.71 3.23 -3.59
CA LEU A 207 -19.01 4.46 -2.85
C LEU A 207 -20.29 5.15 -3.32
N VAL A 208 -20.62 5.01 -4.60
CA VAL A 208 -21.78 5.63 -5.23
C VAL A 208 -22.76 4.53 -5.63
N VAL A 209 -23.93 4.52 -5.01
CA VAL A 209 -24.96 3.50 -5.20
C VAL A 209 -26.08 3.93 -6.16
N GLY A 210 -26.02 5.16 -6.67
CA GLY A 210 -27.00 5.68 -7.62
C GLY A 210 -26.99 7.20 -7.67
N THR A 211 -27.92 7.75 -8.44
CA THR A 211 -28.21 9.19 -8.50
C THR A 211 -29.38 9.52 -7.58
N ASN A 212 -29.37 10.70 -6.95
CA ASN A 212 -30.50 11.14 -6.15
C ASN A 212 -31.75 11.33 -7.03
N LYS A 213 -32.94 11.10 -6.45
CA LYS A 213 -34.23 10.99 -7.15
C LYS A 213 -34.83 12.31 -7.69
N ASP A 214 -34.04 13.35 -7.91
CA ASP A 214 -34.55 14.62 -8.48
C ASP A 214 -34.62 14.58 -10.02
N ARG A 215 -34.92 13.41 -10.57
CA ARG A 215 -35.47 13.26 -11.93
C ARG A 215 -36.99 13.21 -11.82
N ILE A 216 -37.59 14.30 -11.33
CA ILE A 216 -39.02 14.60 -11.47
C ILE A 216 -39.11 15.96 -12.14
#